data_AF-A0A9W7B078-F1
#
_entry.id   AF-A0A9W7B078-F1
#
_cell.length_a   1.000
_cell.length_b   1.000
_cell.length_c   1.000
_cell.angle_alpha   90.00
_cell.angle_beta   90.00
_cell.angle_gamma   90.00
#
_symmetry.space_group_name_H-M   'P 1'
#
loop_
_entity.id
_entity.type
_entity.pdbx_description
1 polymer ?
#
loop_
_entity_poly.entity_id
_entity_poly.type
_entity_poly.pdbx_seq_one_letter_code
_entity_poly.pdbx_strand_id
1 'polypeptide(L)'
;MSKSVASESKDGYEAPKMSMKLAVNLVIVDIPEGIESIGRSAFHYCRSLTTVSFPTMLTSIGDNTFFQCSSLDNIDLLHTNLHEFGDWAFCGCSELKSMTIPDSLQTFGRSVFCMCDKLVPSNIDVEDRNVVVTYLRSQ
;
A
#
# COMPACT_ATOMS: atom_id res chain seq x y z
N MET A 1 -6.10 18.97 10.45
CA MET A 1 -6.76 17.74 10.93
C MET A 1 -6.49 16.68 9.87
N SER A 2 -5.47 15.85 10.08
CA SER A 2 -5.11 14.78 9.12
C SER A 2 -6.18 13.70 9.14
N LYS A 3 -6.72 13.35 7.96
CA LYS A 3 -7.70 12.27 7.83
C LYS A 3 -6.97 10.96 7.52
N SER A 4 -7.30 9.90 8.25
CA SER A 4 -6.67 8.59 8.11
C SER A 4 -7.72 7.48 8.00
N VAL A 5 -7.37 6.37 7.35
CA VAL A 5 -8.12 5.10 7.38
C VAL A 5 -7.37 4.13 8.30
N ALA A 6 -8.02 3.39 9.21
CA ALA A 6 -7.35 2.27 9.90
C ALA A 6 -8.32 1.11 10.20
N SER A 7 -7.79 -0.03 10.65
CA SER A 7 -8.55 -1.25 10.94
C SER A 7 -8.74 -1.49 12.45
N GLU A 8 -9.95 -1.85 12.88
CA GLU A 8 -10.22 -2.32 14.25
C GLU A 8 -10.00 -3.84 14.34
N SER A 9 -9.10 -4.28 15.22
CA SER A 9 -9.09 -5.63 15.79
C SER A 9 -8.98 -5.53 17.31
N LYS A 10 -9.69 -6.42 18.04
CA LYS A 10 -9.97 -6.37 19.49
C LYS A 10 -8.76 -6.63 20.41
N ASP A 11 -7.64 -5.96 20.16
CA ASP A 11 -6.50 -5.83 21.07
C ASP A 11 -6.09 -4.35 21.13
N GLY A 12 -6.95 -3.49 21.69
CA GLY A 12 -6.56 -2.14 22.14
C GLY A 12 -6.05 -1.13 21.09
N TYR A 13 -6.30 -1.33 19.80
CA TYR A 13 -5.96 -0.36 18.75
C TYR A 13 -7.22 0.37 18.23
N GLU A 14 -7.36 1.65 18.56
CA GLU A 14 -8.41 2.51 18.02
C GLU A 14 -8.06 2.94 16.59
N ALA A 15 -8.86 2.48 15.63
CA ALA A 15 -8.84 2.88 14.25
C ALA A 15 -10.04 3.81 13.93
N PRO A 16 -9.92 4.78 13.01
CA PRO A 16 -10.97 5.70 12.67
C PRO A 16 -12.10 4.98 11.93
N LYS A 17 -13.33 5.35 12.31
CA LYS A 17 -14.65 4.85 11.90
C LYS A 17 -14.90 4.82 10.38
N MET A 18 -14.24 3.93 9.64
CA MET A 18 -14.73 3.39 8.37
C MET A 18 -15.08 1.93 8.64
N SER A 19 -16.36 1.63 8.83
CA SER A 19 -16.86 0.32 9.23
C SER A 19 -16.43 -0.79 8.25
N MET A 20 -15.32 -1.48 8.54
CA MET A 20 -14.89 -2.70 7.83
C MET A 20 -15.68 -3.93 8.31
N LYS A 21 -17.00 -3.82 8.30
CA LYS A 21 -17.91 -4.92 8.62
C LYS A 21 -18.32 -5.68 7.36
N LEU A 22 -17.33 -6.23 6.62
CA LEU A 22 -17.44 -7.44 5.78
C LEU A 22 -16.08 -7.74 5.09
N ALA A 23 -15.12 -8.29 5.82
CA ALA A 23 -13.95 -8.92 5.20
C ALA A 23 -14.36 -10.28 4.61
N VAL A 24 -15.07 -10.27 3.48
CA VAL A 24 -15.29 -11.44 2.61
C VAL A 24 -15.58 -10.92 1.21
N ASN A 25 -14.57 -10.96 0.33
CA ASN A 25 -14.61 -10.60 -1.10
C ASN A 25 -14.53 -9.11 -1.47
N LEU A 26 -13.70 -8.30 -0.78
CA LEU A 26 -13.30 -7.02 -1.36
C LEU A 26 -12.42 -7.30 -2.58
N VAL A 27 -12.96 -7.02 -3.76
CA VAL A 27 -12.23 -7.05 -5.04
C VAL A 27 -11.63 -5.68 -5.34
N ILE A 28 -12.35 -4.61 -4.99
CA ILE A 28 -11.96 -3.22 -5.28
C ILE A 28 -12.10 -2.39 -4.00
N VAL A 29 -11.14 -1.51 -3.75
CA VAL A 29 -11.17 -0.49 -2.70
C VAL A 29 -11.00 0.89 -3.33
N ASP A 30 -11.94 1.79 -3.08
CA ASP A 30 -11.80 3.21 -3.42
C ASP A 30 -11.57 4.02 -2.14
N ILE A 31 -10.36 4.55 -1.97
CA ILE A 31 -10.02 5.36 -0.80
C ILE A 31 -10.45 6.81 -1.08
N PRO A 32 -11.28 7.43 -0.21
CA PRO A 32 -11.81 8.77 -0.47
C PRO A 32 -10.74 9.86 -0.55
N GLU A 33 -11.02 10.89 -1.35
CA GLU A 33 -10.17 12.09 -1.40
C GLU A 33 -10.04 12.81 -0.05
N GLY A 34 -8.88 13.43 0.14
CA GLY A 34 -8.51 14.12 1.37
C GLY A 34 -8.08 13.20 2.52
N ILE A 35 -7.99 11.89 2.31
CA ILE A 35 -7.22 10.99 3.19
C ILE A 35 -5.73 11.26 2.95
N GLU A 36 -5.01 11.53 4.03
CA GLU A 36 -3.56 11.79 4.01
C GLU A 36 -2.76 10.53 4.37
N SER A 37 -3.35 9.59 5.11
CA SER A 37 -2.63 8.38 5.52
C SER A 37 -3.51 7.14 5.58
N ILE A 38 -2.94 6.00 5.20
CA ILE A 38 -3.53 4.68 5.41
C ILE A 38 -2.79 4.02 6.56
N GLY A 39 -3.52 3.75 7.63
CA GLY A 39 -2.99 3.23 8.87
C GLY A 39 -2.56 1.77 8.79
N ARG A 40 -1.80 1.38 9.81
CA ARG A 40 -1.30 0.01 9.99
C ARG A 40 -2.39 -1.03 9.78
N SER A 41 -2.09 -2.04 8.98
CA SER A 41 -2.95 -3.21 8.73
C SER A 41 -4.35 -2.90 8.21
N ALA A 42 -4.59 -1.73 7.58
CA ALA A 42 -5.94 -1.33 7.14
C ALA A 42 -6.61 -2.34 6.19
N PHE A 43 -5.82 -3.02 5.33
CA PHE A 43 -6.29 -4.00 4.35
C PHE A 43 -5.56 -5.36 4.50
N HIS A 44 -5.06 -5.68 5.69
CA HIS A 44 -4.31 -6.89 5.95
C HIS A 44 -5.16 -8.15 5.66
N TYR A 45 -4.59 -9.11 4.92
CA TYR A 45 -5.24 -10.35 4.48
C TYR A 45 -6.45 -10.18 3.57
N CYS A 46 -6.62 -9.04 2.88
CA CYS A 46 -7.61 -8.91 1.82
C CYS A 46 -7.20 -9.70 0.56
N ARG A 47 -7.22 -11.03 0.65
CA ARG A 47 -6.71 -11.95 -0.39
C ARG A 47 -7.42 -11.86 -1.73
N SER A 48 -8.66 -11.36 -1.75
CA SER A 48 -9.44 -11.16 -2.98
C SER A 48 -9.26 -9.77 -3.60
N LEU A 49 -8.53 -8.87 -2.94
CA LEU A 49 -8.36 -7.48 -3.39
C LEU A 49 -7.48 -7.47 -4.63
N THR A 50 -8.03 -6.97 -5.74
CA THR A 50 -7.33 -6.84 -7.02
C THR A 50 -7.01 -5.38 -7.35
N THR A 51 -7.79 -4.43 -6.84
CA THR A 51 -7.69 -3.03 -7.25
C THR A 51 -7.85 -2.09 -6.06
N VAL A 52 -6.98 -1.08 -5.99
CA VAL A 52 -7.05 -0.01 -4.99
C VAL A 52 -6.89 1.34 -5.69
N SER A 53 -7.85 2.23 -5.50
CA SER A 53 -7.76 3.63 -5.91
C SER A 53 -7.27 4.46 -4.74
N PHE A 54 -6.16 5.17 -4.93
CA PHE A 54 -5.54 6.01 -3.90
C PHE A 54 -5.90 7.50 -4.08
N PRO A 55 -6.01 8.28 -3.00
CA PRO A 55 -6.33 9.69 -3.10
C PRO A 55 -5.09 10.54 -3.36
N THR A 56 -5.28 11.68 -4.02
CA THR A 56 -4.17 12.57 -4.43
C THR A 56 -3.33 13.11 -3.25
N MET A 57 -3.95 13.29 -2.09
CA MET A 57 -3.31 13.85 -0.88
C MET A 57 -2.63 12.78 0.00
N LEU A 58 -2.62 11.51 -0.42
CA LEU A 58 -2.00 10.44 0.35
C LEU A 58 -0.49 10.70 0.50
N THR A 59 0.01 10.71 1.73
CA THR A 59 1.41 10.95 2.08
C THR A 59 2.08 9.74 2.74
N SER A 60 1.32 8.83 3.35
CA SER A 60 1.89 7.60 3.94
C SER A 60 0.98 6.38 3.88
N ILE A 61 1.61 5.21 3.73
CA ILE A 61 1.01 3.89 3.87
C ILE A 61 1.72 3.15 4.99
N GLY A 62 1.00 2.82 6.06
CA GLY A 62 1.58 2.24 7.28
C GLY A 62 1.96 0.76 7.18
N ASP A 63 2.47 0.25 8.29
CA ASP A 63 2.96 -1.13 8.39
C ASP A 63 1.89 -2.16 8.04
N ASN A 64 2.29 -3.22 7.34
CA ASN A 64 1.43 -4.36 6.99
C ASN A 64 0.12 -3.98 6.26
N THR A 65 0.00 -2.78 5.69
CA THR A 65 -1.28 -2.27 5.18
C THR A 65 -1.96 -3.22 4.21
N PHE A 66 -1.22 -3.76 3.24
CA PHE A 66 -1.67 -4.74 2.25
C PHE A 66 -0.97 -6.09 2.42
N PHE A 67 -0.55 -6.42 3.64
CA PHE A 67 0.12 -7.70 3.89
C PHE A 67 -0.79 -8.87 3.46
N GLN A 68 -0.25 -9.80 2.68
CA GLN A 68 -0.96 -10.98 2.16
C GLN A 68 -2.23 -10.65 1.35
N CYS A 69 -2.27 -9.49 0.69
CA CYS A 69 -3.24 -9.20 -0.38
C CYS A 69 -2.82 -9.92 -1.66
N SER A 70 -2.91 -11.26 -1.64
CA SER A 70 -2.30 -12.14 -2.63
C SER A 70 -2.81 -11.97 -4.06
N SER A 71 -4.00 -11.40 -4.28
CA SER A 71 -4.58 -11.16 -5.61
C SER A 71 -4.34 -9.75 -6.16
N LEU A 72 -3.68 -8.87 -5.40
CA LEU A 72 -3.39 -7.51 -5.86
C LEU A 72 -2.31 -7.59 -6.93
N ASP A 73 -2.63 -7.18 -8.16
CA ASP A 73 -1.76 -7.41 -9.32
C ASP A 73 -1.08 -6.16 -9.88
N ASN A 74 -1.66 -4.98 -9.63
CA ASN A 74 -1.11 -3.69 -10.00
C ASN A 74 -1.43 -2.64 -8.95
N ILE A 75 -0.53 -1.66 -8.80
CA ILE A 75 -0.71 -0.50 -7.94
C ILE A 75 -0.34 0.75 -8.72
N ASP A 76 -1.24 1.75 -8.71
CA ASP A 76 -0.98 3.06 -9.29
C ASP A 76 -0.94 4.14 -8.21
N LEU A 77 0.26 4.66 -7.93
CA LEU A 77 0.50 5.71 -6.94
C LEU A 77 1.02 7.01 -7.56
N LEU A 78 1.11 7.10 -8.89
CA LEU A 78 1.75 8.21 -9.60
C LEU A 78 1.14 9.57 -9.23
N HIS A 79 -0.18 9.63 -9.05
CA HIS A 79 -0.93 10.85 -8.74
C HIS A 79 -0.95 11.22 -7.24
N THR A 80 -0.22 10.49 -6.39
CA THR A 80 -0.19 10.70 -4.94
C THR A 80 1.00 11.56 -4.51
N ASN A 81 0.93 12.16 -3.32
CA ASN A 81 2.06 12.82 -2.66
C ASN A 81 2.78 11.87 -1.67
N LEU A 82 2.87 10.59 -2.03
CA LEU A 82 3.33 9.56 -1.11
C LEU A 82 4.82 9.71 -0.79
N HIS A 83 5.14 9.83 0.49
CA HIS A 83 6.52 9.98 0.98
C HIS A 83 7.07 8.72 1.64
N GLU A 84 6.21 7.84 2.15
CA GLU A 84 6.62 6.72 3.02
C GLU A 84 5.76 5.46 2.84
N PHE A 85 6.45 4.32 2.75
CA PHE A 85 5.91 3.00 3.04
C PHE A 85 6.41 2.50 4.40
N GLY A 86 5.50 2.00 5.23
CA GLY A 86 5.82 1.29 6.47
C GLY A 86 6.35 -0.12 6.23
N ASP A 87 6.74 -0.78 7.32
CA ASP A 87 7.35 -2.12 7.26
C ASP A 87 6.35 -3.15 6.70
N TRP A 88 6.82 -4.03 5.81
CA TRP A 88 6.03 -5.10 5.19
C TRP A 88 4.71 -4.64 4.51
N ALA A 89 4.60 -3.37 4.10
CA ALA A 89 3.34 -2.80 3.63
C ALA A 89 2.68 -3.58 2.47
N PHE A 90 3.45 -4.20 1.59
CA PHE A 90 2.97 -5.06 0.49
C PHE A 90 3.50 -6.49 0.56
N CYS A 91 4.01 -6.92 1.71
CA CYS A 91 4.62 -8.24 1.85
C CYS A 91 3.57 -9.35 1.58
N GLY A 92 3.88 -10.27 0.69
CA GLY A 92 2.99 -11.37 0.30
C GLY A 92 1.93 -10.99 -0.75
N CYS A 93 2.04 -9.84 -1.41
CA CYS A 93 1.27 -9.54 -2.62
C CYS A 93 1.83 -10.34 -3.81
N SER A 94 1.65 -11.65 -3.79
CA SER A 94 2.28 -12.61 -4.72
C SER A 94 1.89 -12.43 -6.18
N GLU A 95 0.74 -11.81 -6.46
CA GLU A 95 0.31 -11.50 -7.83
C GLU A 95 0.73 -10.13 -8.33
N LEU A 96 1.35 -9.29 -7.49
CA LEU A 96 1.75 -7.93 -7.83
C LEU A 96 2.82 -7.95 -8.91
N LYS A 97 2.47 -7.54 -10.13
CA LYS A 97 3.33 -7.57 -11.31
C LYS A 97 3.97 -6.22 -11.60
N SER A 98 3.25 -5.14 -11.33
CA SER A 98 3.68 -3.78 -11.63
C SER A 98 3.25 -2.81 -10.54
N MET A 99 4.00 -1.73 -10.45
CA MET A 99 3.67 -0.60 -9.57
C MET A 99 4.19 0.68 -10.22
N THR A 100 3.37 1.73 -10.23
CA THR A 100 3.87 3.09 -10.47
C THR A 100 4.03 3.77 -9.12
N ILE A 101 5.07 4.58 -8.97
CA ILE A 101 5.38 5.29 -7.73
C ILE A 101 5.66 6.76 -8.02
N PRO A 102 5.28 7.67 -7.11
CA PRO A 102 5.55 9.10 -7.27
C PRO A 102 6.99 9.44 -6.89
N ASP A 103 7.51 10.52 -7.46
CA ASP A 103 8.87 11.01 -7.18
C ASP A 103 9.04 11.54 -5.76
N SER A 104 7.93 11.82 -5.08
CA SER A 104 7.89 12.26 -3.69
C SER A 104 8.28 11.17 -2.70
N LEU A 105 8.33 9.90 -3.13
CA LEU A 105 8.60 8.75 -2.27
C LEU A 105 10.07 8.70 -1.84
N GLN A 106 10.30 8.85 -0.53
CA GLN A 106 11.64 8.98 0.05
C GLN A 106 12.00 7.81 0.96
N THR A 107 11.02 7.25 1.67
CA THR A 107 11.26 6.31 2.77
C THR A 107 10.58 4.98 2.51
N PHE A 108 11.34 3.90 2.70
CA PHE A 108 10.86 2.53 2.64
C PHE A 108 11.14 1.85 3.97
N GLY A 109 10.09 1.26 4.54
CA GLY A 109 10.21 0.36 5.67
C GLY A 109 10.99 -0.92 5.31
N ARG A 110 11.13 -1.79 6.29
CA ARG A 110 11.75 -3.10 6.13
C ARG A 110 10.87 -3.99 5.25
N SER A 111 11.50 -4.65 4.27
CA SER A 111 10.88 -5.76 3.52
C SER A 111 9.50 -5.44 2.93
N VAL A 112 9.32 -4.21 2.42
CA VAL A 112 8.04 -3.71 1.88
C VAL A 112 7.42 -4.68 0.87
N PHE A 113 8.26 -5.29 0.03
CA PHE A 113 7.87 -6.19 -1.06
C PHE A 113 8.33 -7.65 -0.86
N CYS A 114 8.55 -8.10 0.39
CA CYS A 114 8.92 -9.49 0.63
C CYS A 114 7.82 -10.44 0.13
N MET A 115 8.18 -11.56 -0.51
CA MET A 115 7.24 -12.50 -1.13
C MET A 115 6.35 -11.90 -2.25
N CYS A 116 6.79 -10.82 -2.89
CA CYS A 116 6.19 -10.30 -4.13
C CYS A 116 6.89 -10.89 -5.36
N ASP A 117 6.78 -12.20 -5.56
CA ASP A 117 7.62 -12.95 -6.51
C ASP A 117 7.46 -12.54 -7.98
N LYS A 118 6.37 -11.85 -8.33
CA LYS A 118 6.10 -11.35 -9.69
C LYS A 118 6.49 -9.90 -9.90
N LEU A 119 6.82 -9.17 -8.85
CA LEU A 119 7.24 -7.77 -8.92
C LEU A 119 8.74 -7.74 -9.18
N VAL A 120 9.11 -7.51 -10.43
CA VAL A 120 10.51 -7.33 -10.83
C VAL A 120 10.83 -5.84 -10.92
N PRO A 121 12.07 -5.41 -10.65
CA PRO A 121 12.45 -4.00 -10.68
C PRO A 121 12.16 -3.28 -12.01
N SER A 122 12.13 -4.00 -13.14
CA SER A 122 11.80 -3.44 -14.45
C SER A 122 10.32 -3.07 -14.61
N ASN A 123 9.44 -3.57 -13.75
CA ASN A 123 8.00 -3.32 -13.80
C ASN A 123 7.57 -2.23 -12.80
N ILE A 124 8.54 -1.54 -12.20
CA ILE A 124 8.29 -0.39 -11.33
C ILE A 124 8.61 0.87 -12.11
N ASP A 125 7.59 1.65 -12.41
CA ASP A 125 7.74 2.91 -13.13
C ASP A 125 7.87 4.07 -12.13
N VAL A 126 8.87 4.91 -12.35
CA VAL A 126 9.17 6.13 -11.58
C VAL A 126 9.12 7.28 -12.56
N GLU A 127 8.50 8.40 -12.18
CA GLU A 127 8.44 9.59 -13.02
C GLU A 127 9.84 10.22 -13.19
N ASP A 128 10.71 10.11 -12.17
CA ASP A 128 12.11 10.53 -12.21
C ASP A 128 13.08 9.49 -11.59
N ARG A 129 14.12 9.12 -12.36
CA ARG A 129 14.85 7.84 -12.24
C ARG A 129 15.85 7.70 -11.09
N ASN A 130 15.90 8.62 -10.13
CA ASN A 130 16.95 8.62 -9.11
C ASN A 130 16.40 8.68 -7.68
N VAL A 131 16.28 7.50 -7.05
CA VAL A 131 16.46 7.18 -5.60
C VAL A 131 15.87 5.79 -5.33
N VAL A 132 14.71 5.46 -5.91
CA VAL A 132 13.95 4.26 -5.58
C VAL A 132 14.57 2.96 -6.14
N VAL A 133 15.24 3.06 -7.28
CA VAL A 133 15.82 1.89 -7.95
C VAL A 133 16.90 1.18 -7.11
N THR A 134 17.58 1.89 -6.21
CA THR A 134 18.60 1.30 -5.31
C THR A 134 17.97 0.39 -4.24
N TYR A 135 16.85 0.81 -3.63
CA TYR A 135 16.13 -0.02 -2.66
C TYR A 135 15.57 -1.29 -3.34
N LEU A 136 15.00 -1.15 -4.54
CA LEU A 136 14.41 -2.26 -5.29
C LEU A 136 15.44 -3.28 -5.79
N ARG A 137 16.68 -2.87 -6.04
CA ARG A 137 17.78 -3.77 -6.46
C ARG A 137 18.44 -4.52 -5.28
N SER A 138 18.09 -4.18 -4.04
CA SER A 138 18.68 -4.77 -2.83
C SER A 138 17.87 -5.92 -2.22
N GLN A 139 16.75 -6.29 -2.87
CA GLN A 139 15.89 -7.42 -2.49
C GLN A 139 16.27 -8.69 -3.26
#